data_AF-A0A2V6SE92-F1
#
_entry.id   AF-A0A2V6SE92-F1
#
_cell.length_a   1.000
_cell.length_b   1.000
_cell.length_c   1.000
_cell.angle_alpha   90.00
_cell.angle_beta   90.00
_cell.angle_gamma   90.00
#
_symmetry.space_group_name_H-M   'P 1'
#
loop_
_entity.id
_entity.type
_entity.pdbx_description
1 polymer ?
#
loop_
_entity_poly.entity_id
_entity_poly.type
_entity_poly.pdbx_seq_one_letter_code
_entity_poly.pdbx_strand_id
1 'polypeptide(L)'
;MLAMAIGLMALADSRAHAQGILDFVSFDGIDYLRWAEEPGRPLERGDLGVEFATVGCSIGEDRRGCPFGVDAAAAFMPAGTRMYAVRGHATEFRLAAVWRDRIFLYQAWRNPRAKVGGKLYDIAGKVRAIDVQRGEPTPAAPGTPLRIASARDVETLVDMIVHSPVRRPQAHAFGEPRYWLTFWLTDGTTLGRPYFVETSELMGGVVLPGEFARILERYLGE
;
A
#
# COMPACT_ATOMS: atom_id res chain seq x y z
N MET A 1 -52.34 9.42 -36.83
CA MET A 1 -51.76 9.33 -35.49
C MET A 1 -50.78 8.16 -35.47
N LEU A 2 -49.49 8.44 -35.58
CA LEU A 2 -48.41 7.46 -35.66
C LEU A 2 -47.70 7.46 -34.30
N ALA A 3 -47.75 6.33 -33.59
CA ALA A 3 -47.07 6.15 -32.31
C ALA A 3 -45.57 5.96 -32.56
N MET A 4 -44.74 6.80 -31.94
CA MET A 4 -43.29 6.68 -31.99
C MET A 4 -42.78 6.30 -30.59
N ALA A 5 -42.40 5.03 -30.44
CA ALA A 5 -41.73 4.54 -29.25
C ALA A 5 -40.26 5.04 -29.27
N ILE A 6 -39.90 5.85 -28.29
CA ILE A 6 -38.50 6.25 -28.06
C ILE A 6 -37.92 5.24 -27.08
N GLY A 7 -37.12 4.31 -27.60
CA GLY A 7 -36.33 3.39 -26.80
C GLY A 7 -35.20 4.13 -26.09
N LEU A 8 -35.15 4.02 -24.76
CA LEU A 8 -34.00 4.42 -23.96
C LEU A 8 -32.80 3.54 -24.33
N MET A 9 -31.84 4.10 -25.07
CA MET A 9 -30.49 3.54 -25.09
C MET A 9 -29.79 3.92 -23.80
N ALA A 10 -29.74 2.97 -22.85
CA ALA A 10 -28.80 3.02 -21.74
C ALA A 10 -27.38 2.95 -22.33
N LEU A 11 -26.68 4.08 -22.32
CA LEU A 11 -25.25 4.12 -22.52
C LEU A 11 -24.61 3.42 -21.31
N ALA A 12 -24.37 2.12 -21.45
CA ALA A 12 -23.47 1.39 -20.57
C ALA A 12 -22.09 2.02 -20.74
N ASP A 13 -21.72 2.85 -19.75
CA ASP A 13 -20.42 3.49 -19.63
C ASP A 13 -19.40 2.40 -19.29
N SER A 14 -19.00 1.64 -20.32
CA SER A 14 -17.95 0.63 -20.28
C SER A 14 -16.61 1.33 -20.12
N ARG A 15 -16.32 1.84 -18.92
CA ARG A 15 -14.96 2.24 -18.55
C ARG A 15 -14.15 0.97 -18.39
N ALA A 16 -13.51 0.56 -19.48
CA ALA A 16 -12.32 -0.26 -19.41
C ALA A 16 -11.39 0.38 -18.37
N HIS A 17 -11.09 -0.33 -17.29
CA HIS A 17 -10.10 0.07 -16.30
C HIS A 17 -8.74 0.13 -16.99
N ALA A 18 -8.39 1.29 -17.56
CA ALA A 18 -7.01 1.63 -17.79
C ALA A 18 -6.32 1.56 -16.42
N GLN A 19 -5.31 0.69 -16.28
CA GLN A 19 -4.44 0.67 -15.11
C GLN A 19 -3.82 2.06 -15.00
N GLY A 20 -4.37 2.90 -14.14
CA GLY A 20 -3.87 4.25 -13.90
C GLY A 20 -2.45 4.20 -13.36
N ILE A 21 -1.70 5.29 -13.52
CA ILE A 21 -0.40 5.46 -12.88
C ILE A 21 -0.61 5.36 -11.36
N LEU A 22 0.17 4.51 -10.69
CA LEU A 22 0.15 4.40 -9.23
C LEU A 22 0.54 5.75 -8.62
N ASP A 23 -0.15 6.15 -7.55
CA ASP A 23 0.21 7.37 -6.81
C ASP A 23 1.49 7.11 -6.00
N PHE A 24 2.61 7.62 -6.50
CA PHE A 24 3.94 7.39 -5.93
C PHE A 24 4.70 8.67 -5.59
N VAL A 25 5.67 8.52 -4.69
CA VAL A 25 6.83 9.42 -4.55
C VAL A 25 8.11 8.58 -4.45
N SER A 26 9.21 9.08 -4.98
CA SER A 26 10.52 8.42 -4.92
C SER A 26 11.54 9.34 -4.21
N PHE A 27 12.14 8.86 -3.13
CA PHE A 27 13.15 9.59 -2.36
C PHE A 27 14.24 8.67 -1.82
N ASP A 28 15.50 9.11 -1.90
CA ASP A 28 16.69 8.37 -1.41
C ASP A 28 16.74 6.92 -1.93
N GLY A 29 16.36 6.76 -3.20
CA GLY A 29 16.28 5.47 -3.90
C GLY A 29 15.20 4.52 -3.37
N ILE A 30 14.25 5.01 -2.58
CA ILE A 30 13.08 4.28 -2.07
C ILE A 30 11.84 4.76 -2.82
N ASP A 31 11.04 3.81 -3.28
CA ASP A 31 9.77 4.07 -3.93
C ASP A 31 8.64 3.87 -2.92
N TYR A 32 7.82 4.89 -2.73
CA TYR A 32 6.67 4.88 -1.84
C TYR A 32 5.38 4.99 -2.65
N LEU A 33 4.36 4.27 -2.21
CA LEU A 33 3.05 4.26 -2.83
C LEU A 33 1.98 4.74 -1.84
N ARG A 34 0.93 5.34 -2.38
CA ARG A 34 -0.28 5.71 -1.64
C ARG A 34 -1.47 4.86 -2.09
N TRP A 35 -2.12 4.22 -1.13
CA TRP A 35 -3.41 3.55 -1.34
C TRP A 35 -4.53 4.46 -0.83
N ALA A 36 -5.31 5.03 -1.75
CA ALA A 36 -6.31 6.04 -1.42
C ALA A 36 -7.45 5.50 -0.52
N GLU A 37 -7.73 4.21 -0.61
CA GLU A 37 -8.83 3.52 0.09
C GLU A 37 -8.35 2.69 1.28
N GLU A 38 -7.09 2.86 1.68
CA GLU A 38 -6.55 2.16 2.84
C GLU A 38 -7.27 2.61 4.13
N PRO A 39 -7.78 1.66 4.95
CA PRO A 39 -8.50 2.00 6.16
C PRO A 39 -7.57 2.55 7.25
N GLY A 40 -8.16 3.08 8.32
CA GLY A 40 -7.41 3.61 9.47
C GLY A 40 -7.67 5.09 9.72
N ARG A 41 -7.07 5.60 10.79
CA ARG A 41 -7.15 7.02 11.11
C ARG A 41 -6.32 7.82 10.10
N PRO A 42 -6.84 8.92 9.52
CA PRO A 42 -6.03 9.82 8.72
C PRO A 42 -4.94 10.48 9.59
N LEU A 43 -3.82 10.83 8.96
CA LEU A 43 -2.80 11.61 9.66
C LEU A 43 -3.28 13.05 9.92
N GLU A 44 -2.87 13.58 11.05
CA GLU A 44 -3.09 14.94 11.50
C GLU A 44 -1.74 15.67 11.65
N ARG A 45 -1.78 17.00 11.82
CA ARG A 45 -0.54 17.80 11.96
C ARG A 45 0.33 17.34 13.13
N GLY A 46 -0.28 16.81 14.19
CA GLY A 46 0.43 16.27 15.35
C GLY A 46 1.23 15.00 15.06
N ASP A 47 0.92 14.29 13.97
CA ASP A 47 1.62 13.08 13.53
C ASP A 47 2.85 13.40 12.66
N LEU A 48 2.99 14.64 12.21
CA LEU A 48 4.11 15.06 11.36
C LEU A 48 5.38 15.29 12.18
N GLY A 49 6.48 14.70 11.71
CA GLY A 49 7.82 14.90 12.21
C GLY A 49 8.50 16.08 11.53
N VAL A 50 9.83 16.02 11.47
CA VAL A 50 10.64 17.00 10.73
C VAL A 50 10.35 16.96 9.23
N GLU A 51 10.51 18.09 8.57
CA GLU A 51 10.58 18.13 7.10
C GLU A 51 11.76 17.25 6.66
N PHE A 52 11.49 16.32 5.75
CA PHE A 52 12.43 15.30 5.28
C PHE A 52 12.98 15.65 3.90
N ALA A 53 12.11 16.04 2.98
CA ALA A 53 12.46 16.32 1.59
C ALA A 53 11.44 17.25 0.92
N THR A 54 11.73 17.64 -0.31
CA THR A 54 10.82 18.40 -1.18
C THR A 54 10.70 17.69 -2.52
N VAL A 55 9.48 17.56 -3.05
CA VAL A 55 9.24 17.04 -4.39
C VAL A 55 9.93 17.92 -5.41
N GLY A 56 10.84 17.35 -6.19
CA GLY A 56 11.58 18.05 -7.22
C GLY A 56 10.78 18.19 -8.50
N CYS A 57 9.99 17.16 -8.85
CA CYS A 57 9.18 17.20 -10.06
C CYS A 57 8.03 16.16 -10.06
N SER A 58 7.05 16.34 -10.95
CA SER A 58 5.80 15.57 -10.96
C SER A 58 5.43 15.09 -12.37
N ILE A 59 5.04 13.82 -12.55
CA ILE A 59 4.53 13.31 -13.84
C ILE A 59 3.27 14.08 -14.27
N GLY A 60 2.44 14.49 -13.30
CA GLY A 60 1.25 15.31 -13.54
C GLY A 60 1.55 16.67 -14.17
N GLU A 61 2.78 17.17 -14.02
CA GLU A 61 3.24 18.47 -14.52
C GLU A 61 4.19 18.32 -15.72
N ASP A 62 5.11 17.35 -15.66
CA ASP A 62 6.06 16.99 -16.72
C ASP A 62 6.15 15.46 -16.90
N ARG A 63 5.57 14.98 -18.02
CA ARG A 63 5.51 13.56 -18.35
C ARG A 63 6.83 12.94 -18.80
N ARG A 64 7.85 13.74 -19.15
CA ARG A 64 9.13 13.23 -19.69
C ARG A 64 10.29 13.42 -18.70
N GLY A 65 10.30 14.51 -17.95
CA GLY A 65 11.37 14.81 -16.99
C GLY A 65 11.27 14.09 -15.65
N CYS A 66 10.15 13.42 -15.35
CA CYS A 66 9.85 12.89 -14.01
C CYS A 66 9.47 11.40 -13.96
N PRO A 67 10.22 10.48 -14.59
CA PRO A 67 9.81 9.08 -14.57
C PRO A 67 9.87 8.48 -13.16
N PHE A 68 9.11 7.41 -12.96
CA PHE A 68 9.12 6.61 -11.74
C PHE A 68 10.55 6.15 -11.35
N GLY A 69 10.87 6.22 -10.06
CA GLY A 69 12.18 5.80 -9.52
C GLY A 69 13.30 6.84 -9.64
N VAL A 70 13.04 8.01 -10.23
CA VAL A 70 13.95 9.16 -10.14
C VAL A 70 13.78 9.84 -8.79
N ASP A 71 14.89 10.23 -8.17
CA ASP A 71 14.87 10.88 -6.87
C ASP A 71 14.09 12.20 -6.89
N ALA A 72 13.33 12.44 -5.83
CA ALA A 72 12.40 13.56 -5.70
C ALA A 72 11.28 13.62 -6.78
N ALA A 73 11.04 12.53 -7.51
CA ALA A 73 9.91 12.43 -8.43
C ALA A 73 8.61 12.02 -7.73
N ALA A 74 7.49 12.49 -8.26
CA ALA A 74 6.15 12.10 -7.83
C ALA A 74 5.23 11.81 -9.02
N ALA A 75 4.22 10.97 -8.81
CA ALA A 75 3.17 10.78 -9.81
C ALA A 75 2.29 12.03 -9.95
N PHE A 76 1.79 12.53 -8.81
CA PHE A 76 0.74 13.55 -8.78
C PHE A 76 1.01 14.71 -7.81
N MET A 77 1.88 14.54 -6.81
CA MET A 77 2.24 15.66 -5.92
C MET A 77 2.99 16.73 -6.72
N PRO A 78 2.57 18.01 -6.66
CA PRO A 78 3.25 19.09 -7.37
C PRO A 78 4.70 19.27 -6.95
N ALA A 79 5.54 19.73 -7.87
CA ALA A 79 6.89 20.20 -7.54
C ALA A 79 6.84 21.27 -6.43
N GLY A 80 7.81 21.22 -5.52
CA GLY A 80 7.86 22.09 -4.34
C GLY A 80 7.02 21.62 -3.15
N THR A 81 6.26 20.52 -3.27
CA THR A 81 5.53 19.94 -2.14
C THR A 81 6.50 19.40 -1.10
N ARG A 82 6.31 19.80 0.16
CA ARG A 82 7.12 19.33 1.28
C ARG A 82 6.70 17.95 1.77
N MET A 83 7.69 17.11 2.01
CA MET A 83 7.56 15.78 2.58
C MET A 83 8.07 15.79 4.02
N TYR A 84 7.39 15.08 4.89
CA TYR A 84 7.66 15.04 6.33
C TYR A 84 7.83 13.60 6.78
N ALA A 85 8.66 13.40 7.79
CA ALA A 85 8.67 12.16 8.55
C ALA A 85 7.31 11.94 9.23
N VAL A 86 6.92 10.68 9.46
CA VAL A 86 5.76 10.34 10.30
C VAL A 86 6.28 9.96 11.69
N ARG A 87 5.80 10.64 12.73
CA ARG A 87 6.28 10.40 14.10
C ARG A 87 6.10 8.95 14.51
N GLY A 88 7.11 8.39 15.16
CA GLY A 88 7.13 7.00 15.61
C GLY A 88 7.57 5.99 14.54
N HIS A 89 7.87 6.44 13.31
CA HIS A 89 8.23 5.55 12.19
C HIS A 89 9.46 6.02 11.44
N ALA A 90 10.17 5.04 10.88
CA ALA A 90 11.31 5.27 10.00
C ALA A 90 10.86 5.95 8.70
N THR A 91 11.64 6.91 8.22
CA THR A 91 11.41 7.57 6.93
C THR A 91 11.53 6.60 5.76
N GLU A 92 12.30 5.53 5.92
CA GLU A 92 12.44 4.43 4.96
C GLU A 92 11.18 3.57 4.86
N PHE A 93 10.28 3.64 5.85
CA PHE A 93 8.98 2.97 5.82
C PHE A 93 7.89 3.92 5.31
N ARG A 94 7.79 5.14 5.84
CA ARG A 94 6.71 6.03 5.43
C ARG A 94 7.01 7.51 5.58
N LEU A 95 6.38 8.26 4.71
CA LEU A 95 6.47 9.72 4.60
C LEU A 95 5.06 10.30 4.49
N ALA A 96 4.94 11.58 4.83
CA ALA A 96 3.70 12.32 4.66
C ALA A 96 3.93 13.56 3.79
N ALA A 97 3.05 13.79 2.82
CA ALA A 97 3.00 15.04 2.06
C ALA A 97 1.90 15.94 2.62
N VAL A 98 2.13 17.25 2.65
CA VAL A 98 1.09 18.24 2.97
C VAL A 98 0.76 19.05 1.72
N TRP A 99 -0.47 18.93 1.23
CA TRP A 99 -0.93 19.67 0.06
C TRP A 99 -2.37 20.15 0.23
N ARG A 100 -2.60 21.45 0.05
CA ARG A 100 -3.93 22.11 0.23
C ARG A 100 -4.61 21.72 1.55
N ASP A 101 -3.87 21.82 2.65
CA ASP A 101 -4.27 21.46 4.02
C ASP A 101 -4.67 19.99 4.24
N ARG A 102 -4.41 19.12 3.26
CA ARG A 102 -4.59 17.68 3.38
C ARG A 102 -3.24 17.00 3.57
N ILE A 103 -3.23 15.95 4.40
CA ILE A 103 -2.06 15.12 4.66
C ILE A 103 -2.23 13.81 3.89
N PHE A 104 -1.22 13.46 3.11
CA PHE A 104 -1.19 12.25 2.28
C PHE A 104 -0.10 11.32 2.80
N LEU A 105 -0.49 10.12 3.23
CA LEU A 105 0.44 9.08 3.68
C LEU A 105 0.97 8.30 2.47
N TYR A 106 2.29 8.19 2.40
CA TYR A 106 3.02 7.37 1.43
C TYR A 106 3.80 6.30 2.19
N GLN A 107 3.71 5.05 1.74
CA GLN A 107 4.32 3.90 2.41
C GLN A 107 5.25 3.16 1.45
N ALA A 108 6.38 2.66 1.95
CA ALA A 108 7.41 2.02 1.17
C ALA A 108 6.86 0.80 0.43
N TRP A 109 7.03 0.83 -0.89
CA TRP A 109 6.77 -0.30 -1.76
C TRP A 109 8.07 -1.03 -2.10
N ARG A 110 9.14 -0.27 -2.38
CA ARG A 110 10.44 -0.83 -2.73
C ARG A 110 11.56 -0.04 -2.08
N ASN A 111 12.41 -0.75 -1.35
CA ASN A 111 13.66 -0.23 -0.83
C ASN A 111 14.81 -1.20 -1.19
N PRO A 112 15.66 -0.88 -2.19
CA PRO A 112 16.77 -1.76 -2.59
C PRO A 112 17.80 -2.06 -1.48
N ARG A 113 17.82 -1.22 -0.44
CA ARG A 113 18.71 -1.38 0.72
C ARG A 113 18.10 -2.28 1.80
N ALA A 114 16.77 -2.48 1.82
CA ALA A 114 16.14 -3.40 2.76
C ALA A 114 16.51 -4.85 2.40
N LYS A 115 17.22 -5.54 3.30
CA LYS A 115 17.57 -6.96 3.15
C LYS A 115 16.61 -7.91 3.86
N VAL A 116 15.82 -7.37 4.78
CA VAL A 116 14.79 -8.08 5.55
C VAL A 116 13.54 -7.21 5.67
N GLY A 117 12.37 -7.83 5.86
CA GLY A 117 11.09 -7.11 5.86
C GLY A 117 10.99 -6.05 6.97
N GLY A 118 11.67 -6.25 8.11
CA GLY A 118 11.73 -5.24 9.17
C GLY A 118 12.38 -3.92 8.76
N LYS A 119 13.26 -3.94 7.74
CA LYS A 119 13.87 -2.73 7.16
C LYS A 119 13.04 -2.10 6.04
N LEU A 120 11.94 -2.74 5.64
CA LEU A 120 11.01 -2.22 4.64
C LEU A 120 9.74 -1.64 5.30
N TYR A 121 9.18 -2.32 6.31
CA TYR A 121 7.87 -1.94 6.86
C TYR A 121 7.86 -1.38 8.28
N ASP A 122 8.96 -1.47 9.06
CA ASP A 122 9.03 -0.89 10.42
C ASP A 122 7.77 -1.16 11.29
N ILE A 123 7.26 -2.40 11.26
CA ILE A 123 6.02 -2.83 11.95
C ILE A 123 6.29 -3.64 13.24
N ALA A 124 7.54 -3.94 13.56
CA ALA A 124 7.91 -4.71 14.74
C ALA A 124 7.37 -4.06 16.02
N GLY A 125 6.59 -4.80 16.81
CA GLY A 125 5.97 -4.29 18.06
C GLY A 125 4.92 -3.19 17.88
N LYS A 126 4.50 -2.90 16.63
CA LYS A 126 3.58 -1.80 16.30
C LYS A 126 2.24 -2.27 15.79
N VAL A 127 2.04 -3.58 15.56
CA VAL A 127 0.78 -4.16 15.05
C VAL A 127 -0.09 -4.63 16.21
N ARG A 128 -1.35 -4.19 16.25
CA ARG A 128 -2.35 -4.61 17.25
C ARG A 128 -3.31 -5.70 16.74
N ALA A 129 -3.48 -5.79 15.43
CA ALA A 129 -4.35 -6.76 14.77
C ALA A 129 -4.03 -6.83 13.28
N ILE A 130 -4.40 -7.93 12.64
CA ILE A 130 -4.30 -8.11 11.20
C ILE A 130 -5.68 -8.49 10.69
N ASP A 131 -6.15 -7.79 9.66
CA ASP A 131 -7.32 -8.21 8.89
C ASP A 131 -6.83 -8.93 7.63
N VAL A 132 -7.40 -10.10 7.34
CA VAL A 132 -7.09 -10.91 6.15
C VAL A 132 -8.34 -11.16 5.32
N GLN A 133 -8.23 -11.04 4.00
CA GLN A 133 -9.29 -11.44 3.07
C GLN A 133 -8.73 -12.02 1.78
N ARG A 134 -9.58 -12.72 1.04
CA ARG A 134 -9.26 -13.23 -0.30
C ARG A 134 -9.33 -12.10 -1.32
N GLY A 135 -8.31 -11.98 -2.15
CA GLY A 135 -8.23 -10.93 -3.17
C GLY A 135 -8.05 -9.54 -2.59
N GLU A 136 -7.83 -8.58 -3.48
CA GLU A 136 -7.72 -7.16 -3.13
C GLU A 136 -9.13 -6.56 -2.94
N PRO A 137 -9.38 -5.78 -1.87
CA PRO A 137 -10.63 -5.04 -1.73
C PRO A 137 -10.78 -4.04 -2.88
N THR A 138 -11.98 -3.92 -3.43
CA THR A 138 -12.31 -2.88 -4.42
C THR A 138 -13.59 -2.15 -4.00
N PRO A 139 -13.86 -0.95 -4.51
CA PRO A 139 -15.14 -0.26 -4.24
C PRO A 139 -16.37 -1.09 -4.59
N ALA A 140 -16.29 -1.90 -5.65
CA ALA A 140 -17.37 -2.76 -6.12
C ALA A 140 -17.49 -4.07 -5.32
N ALA A 141 -16.38 -4.55 -4.75
CA ALA A 141 -16.30 -5.76 -3.96
C ALA A 141 -15.32 -5.53 -2.80
N PRO A 142 -15.78 -4.89 -1.71
CA PRO A 142 -14.90 -4.54 -0.59
C PRO A 142 -14.39 -5.78 0.16
N GLY A 143 -15.11 -6.90 0.03
CA GLY A 143 -14.84 -8.11 0.80
C GLY A 143 -15.30 -7.98 2.25
N THR A 144 -15.21 -9.09 2.98
CA THR A 144 -15.45 -9.14 4.43
C THR A 144 -14.18 -9.69 5.08
N PRO A 145 -13.29 -8.82 5.58
CA PRO A 145 -12.07 -9.29 6.21
C PRO A 145 -12.34 -10.07 7.48
N LEU A 146 -11.52 -11.09 7.71
CA LEU A 146 -11.47 -11.83 8.95
C LEU A 146 -10.36 -11.27 9.82
N ARG A 147 -10.70 -11.04 11.09
CA ARG A 147 -9.82 -10.42 12.08
C ARG A 147 -8.97 -11.47 12.77
N ILE A 148 -7.65 -11.33 12.65
CA ILE A 148 -6.64 -11.99 13.47
C ILE A 148 -6.34 -11.07 14.66
N ALA A 149 -6.92 -11.40 15.82
CA ALA A 149 -6.75 -10.66 17.08
C ALA A 149 -6.03 -11.46 18.18
N SER A 150 -5.65 -12.72 17.90
CA SER A 150 -4.80 -13.51 18.80
C SER A 150 -3.42 -12.86 18.87
N ALA A 151 -3.01 -12.37 20.05
CA ALA A 151 -1.73 -11.71 20.24
C ALA A 151 -0.56 -12.60 19.76
N ARG A 152 -0.62 -13.90 20.10
CA ARG A 152 0.36 -14.89 19.65
C ARG A 152 0.46 -14.98 18.12
N ASP A 153 -0.67 -15.05 17.42
CA ASP A 153 -0.66 -15.19 15.96
C ASP A 153 -0.23 -13.89 15.28
N VAL A 154 -0.65 -12.73 15.80
CA VAL A 154 -0.19 -11.42 15.32
C VAL A 154 1.32 -11.29 15.47
N GLU A 155 1.86 -11.57 16.66
CA GLU A 155 3.29 -11.54 16.92
C GLU A 155 4.05 -12.51 16.01
N THR A 156 3.55 -13.72 15.85
CA THR A 156 4.16 -14.74 14.98
C THR A 156 4.21 -14.30 13.52
N LEU A 157 3.11 -13.77 12.98
CA LEU A 157 3.05 -13.28 11.59
C LEU A 157 3.97 -12.08 11.38
N VAL A 158 4.01 -11.14 12.32
CA VAL A 158 4.89 -9.98 12.27
C VAL A 158 6.35 -10.40 12.37
N ASP A 159 6.69 -11.33 13.26
CA ASP A 159 8.04 -11.85 13.42
C ASP A 159 8.56 -12.49 12.12
N MET A 160 7.72 -13.31 11.47
CA MET A 160 8.02 -13.87 10.16
C MET A 160 8.31 -12.78 9.13
N ILE A 161 7.49 -11.72 9.06
CA ILE A 161 7.73 -10.59 8.12
C ILE A 161 9.03 -9.87 8.44
N VAL A 162 9.26 -9.55 9.70
CA VAL A 162 10.40 -8.75 10.16
C VAL A 162 11.73 -9.43 9.81
N HIS A 163 11.80 -10.75 9.97
CA HIS A 163 13.02 -11.53 9.76
C HIS A 163 13.15 -12.14 8.36
N SER A 164 12.08 -12.16 7.57
CA SER A 164 12.10 -12.72 6.22
C SER A 164 12.93 -11.89 5.26
N PRO A 165 13.66 -12.53 4.32
CA PRO A 165 14.49 -11.83 3.36
C PRO A 165 13.67 -11.01 2.38
N VAL A 166 14.24 -9.88 1.94
CA VAL A 166 13.70 -9.06 0.85
C VAL A 166 14.48 -9.33 -0.43
N ARG A 167 13.78 -9.72 -1.48
CA ARG A 167 14.31 -9.82 -2.85
C ARG A 167 13.75 -8.72 -3.74
N ARG A 168 14.22 -8.66 -4.98
CA ARG A 168 13.58 -7.79 -5.99
C ARG A 168 12.13 -8.25 -6.17
N PRO A 169 11.13 -7.34 -6.05
CA PRO A 169 9.73 -7.70 -6.26
C PRO A 169 9.51 -8.32 -7.64
N GLN A 170 8.64 -9.32 -7.70
CA GLN A 170 8.31 -10.00 -8.95
C GLN A 170 7.07 -9.39 -9.60
N ALA A 171 6.96 -9.57 -10.92
CA ALA A 171 5.70 -9.31 -11.60
C ALA A 171 4.77 -10.50 -11.33
N HIS A 172 3.57 -10.20 -10.85
CA HIS A 172 2.54 -11.19 -10.56
C HIS A 172 1.52 -11.25 -11.69
N ALA A 173 1.05 -12.46 -12.01
CA ALA A 173 0.09 -12.64 -13.08
C ALA A 173 -1.25 -11.97 -12.73
N PHE A 174 -1.95 -11.48 -13.75
CA PHE A 174 -3.32 -11.03 -13.54
C PHE A 174 -4.19 -12.20 -13.06
N GLY A 175 -4.91 -12.01 -11.96
CA GLY A 175 -5.74 -13.06 -11.36
C GLY A 175 -5.00 -14.06 -10.48
N GLU A 176 -3.67 -13.92 -10.28
CA GLU A 176 -2.93 -14.78 -9.32
C GLU A 176 -3.60 -14.74 -7.93
N PRO A 177 -3.88 -15.92 -7.32
CA PRO A 177 -4.45 -16.01 -5.99
C PRO A 177 -3.62 -15.25 -4.97
N ARG A 178 -4.28 -14.38 -4.21
CA ARG A 178 -3.64 -13.54 -3.19
C ARG A 178 -4.56 -13.33 -2.01
N TYR A 179 -3.97 -13.12 -0.85
CA TYR A 179 -4.66 -12.59 0.32
C TYR A 179 -4.31 -11.12 0.48
N TRP A 180 -5.30 -10.27 0.73
CA TRP A 180 -5.04 -8.91 1.16
C TRP A 180 -4.91 -8.85 2.68
N LEU A 181 -3.80 -8.29 3.14
CA LEU A 181 -3.52 -8.10 4.56
C LEU A 181 -3.57 -6.63 4.91
N THR A 182 -4.32 -6.30 5.96
CA THR A 182 -4.33 -4.96 6.56
C THR A 182 -3.78 -5.08 7.98
N PHE A 183 -2.55 -4.59 8.18
CA PHE A 183 -1.92 -4.51 9.49
C PHE A 183 -2.40 -3.24 10.20
N TRP A 184 -3.15 -3.41 11.29
CA TRP A 184 -3.60 -2.29 12.12
C TRP A 184 -2.51 -1.92 13.10
N LEU A 185 -2.05 -0.67 13.03
CA LEU A 185 -0.98 -0.19 13.88
C LEU A 185 -1.51 0.42 15.18
N THR A 186 -0.67 0.49 16.21
CA THR A 186 -1.00 1.01 17.54
C THR A 186 -1.32 2.51 17.53
N ASP A 187 -0.84 3.25 16.54
CA ASP A 187 -1.13 4.69 16.33
C ASP A 187 -2.48 4.94 15.59
N GLY A 188 -3.20 3.87 15.26
CA GLY A 188 -4.48 3.92 14.57
C GLY A 188 -4.39 3.95 13.04
N THR A 189 -3.20 4.05 12.46
CA THR A 189 -2.96 3.92 11.01
C THR A 189 -2.87 2.45 10.59
N THR A 190 -2.75 2.19 9.29
CA THR A 190 -2.60 0.82 8.77
C THR A 190 -1.51 0.71 7.71
N LEU A 191 -1.16 -0.55 7.41
CA LEU A 191 -0.36 -0.97 6.27
C LEU A 191 -1.13 -2.05 5.50
N GLY A 192 -1.51 -1.79 4.26
CA GLY A 192 -2.20 -2.74 3.38
C GLY A 192 -1.26 -3.39 2.36
N ARG A 193 -1.15 -4.71 2.33
CA ARG A 193 -0.28 -5.42 1.36
C ARG A 193 -0.92 -6.72 0.88
N PRO A 194 -0.90 -7.01 -0.44
CA PRO A 194 -1.23 -8.34 -0.92
C PRO A 194 -0.09 -9.31 -0.64
N TYR A 195 -0.46 -10.50 -0.22
CA TYR A 195 0.37 -11.69 -0.10
C TYR A 195 0.02 -12.66 -1.23
N PHE A 196 1.01 -13.00 -2.05
CA PHE A 196 0.89 -13.89 -3.19
C PHE A 196 1.25 -15.31 -2.78
N VAL A 197 0.25 -16.21 -2.79
CA VAL A 197 0.37 -17.54 -2.18
C VAL A 197 1.38 -18.40 -2.94
N GLU A 198 1.34 -18.38 -4.27
CA GLU A 198 2.19 -19.23 -5.13
C GLU A 198 3.68 -18.92 -4.98
N THR A 199 4.02 -17.64 -4.81
CA THR A 199 5.41 -17.16 -4.73
C THR A 199 5.88 -16.92 -3.30
N SER A 200 4.99 -17.06 -2.32
CA SER A 200 5.18 -16.74 -0.91
C SER A 200 5.67 -15.30 -0.69
N GLU A 201 5.24 -14.37 -1.54
CA GLU A 201 5.69 -12.97 -1.52
C GLU A 201 4.64 -12.06 -0.89
N LEU A 202 5.03 -11.32 0.16
CA LEU A 202 4.30 -10.12 0.57
C LEU A 202 4.82 -8.94 -0.24
N MET A 203 3.91 -8.19 -0.87
CA MET A 203 4.23 -7.14 -1.86
C MET A 203 5.32 -6.19 -1.38
N GLY A 204 6.40 -6.11 -2.15
CA GLY A 204 7.63 -5.41 -1.79
C GLY A 204 8.84 -6.34 -1.70
N GLY A 205 8.63 -7.63 -2.03
CA GLY A 205 9.68 -8.62 -2.17
C GLY A 205 9.99 -9.40 -0.90
N VAL A 206 9.17 -9.30 0.16
CA VAL A 206 9.38 -10.07 1.39
C VAL A 206 8.94 -11.51 1.17
N VAL A 207 9.88 -12.45 1.28
CA VAL A 207 9.62 -13.88 1.03
C VAL A 207 9.34 -14.60 2.34
N LEU A 208 8.09 -15.03 2.53
CA LEU A 208 7.61 -15.56 3.80
C LEU A 208 7.70 -17.10 3.85
N PRO A 209 7.87 -17.69 5.05
CA PRO A 209 7.83 -19.14 5.22
C PRO A 209 6.41 -19.67 5.01
N GLY A 210 6.27 -20.93 4.59
CA GLY A 210 4.96 -21.56 4.38
C GLY A 210 4.07 -21.67 5.63
N GLU A 211 4.64 -21.49 6.83
CA GLU A 211 3.84 -21.34 8.06
C GLU A 211 2.98 -20.08 8.06
N PHE A 212 3.43 -19.01 7.41
CA PHE A 212 2.69 -17.77 7.29
C PHE A 212 1.33 -18.01 6.62
N ALA A 213 1.32 -18.67 5.46
CA ALA A 213 0.09 -19.03 4.74
C ALA A 213 -0.82 -19.93 5.60
N ARG A 214 -0.27 -20.96 6.25
CA ARG A 214 -1.04 -21.88 7.10
C ARG A 214 -1.76 -21.17 8.25
N ILE A 215 -1.14 -20.13 8.84
CA ILE A 215 -1.80 -19.32 9.87
C ILE A 215 -2.97 -18.55 9.27
N LEU A 216 -2.80 -17.90 8.11
CA LEU A 216 -3.88 -17.17 7.43
C LEU A 216 -5.05 -18.09 7.03
N GLU A 217 -4.73 -19.23 6.43
CA GLU A 217 -5.67 -20.26 5.96
C GLU A 217 -6.55 -20.79 7.10
N ARG A 218 -5.98 -21.00 8.29
CA ARG A 218 -6.75 -21.39 9.49
C ARG A 218 -7.85 -20.39 9.85
N TYR A 219 -7.62 -19.10 9.64
CA TYR A 219 -8.65 -18.08 9.84
C TYR A 219 -9.66 -18.06 8.69
N LEU A 220 -9.19 -18.28 7.46
CA LEU A 220 -10.02 -18.31 6.24
C LEU A 220 -10.86 -19.59 6.09
N GLY A 221 -10.68 -20.57 6.99
CA GLY A 221 -11.42 -21.84 7.01
C GLY A 221 -10.93 -22.87 6.00
N GLU A 222 -9.63 -22.86 5.70
CA GLU A 222 -8.95 -23.82 4.79
C GLU A 222 -8.16 -24.90 5.54
#